data_AF-A0AAP2GJ43-F1
#
_entry.id   AF-A0AAP2GJ43-F1
#
_cell.length_a   1.000
_cell.length_b   1.000
_cell.length_c   1.000
_cell.angle_alpha   90.00
_cell.angle_beta   90.00
_cell.angle_gamma   90.00
#
_symmetry.space_group_name_H-M   'P 1'
#
loop_
_entity.id
_entity.type
_entity.pdbx_description
1 polymer ?
#
loop_
_entity_poly.entity_id
_entity_poly.type
_entity_poly.pdbx_seq_one_letter_code
_entity_poly.pdbx_strand_id
1 'polypeptide(L)'
;MKKHIRTIALALAFTAGIVPALLAQQIIVYFHAPTAAMTANFTGATASYIQPSNCGATSYGFSHVVLDNQTAPIFRSAFAGLKIVQTYDSLTNTSSILRRRLMQLRNMSNGLVDTVEVNLYDDHAGIAAPGPCKCRDKIGSLYGVWPCASSERNHTTRVYKGWVMLGELAANHIMGTSSPDWWAWYKTVVHEFSHTQFALEYNAANQIVRNKWGTNGLAVSYGGDKGHWGDELQADEQSALDEGLATFWGLERHTNGRSNLLSWLNRNDSRFFLGSHSFLTGVPDMWDRPHVMEFTTTIPENREVTPPHRSRITLVNSYIQTGARYELRSYRWLDVPGKYVFYNEMMFQAYGWFFFDQALPTRTEAFDVMMRAAQVMTPPNNRLRYPGVFATALANELEAYARTAAGRAAETNHRLVSSMFAYALYDIVTHFDISDAELRTRFSSSVVTAAPPQAVTQYFTHRAAVKALACPHLGGPNCVGTGAIDFARAVTEVRNYFTDSSRILR
;
A
#
# COMPACT_ATOMS: atom_id res chain seq x y z
N MET A 1 -67.45 -10.50 17.33
CA MET A 1 -66.75 -10.79 16.05
C MET A 1 -65.26 -10.94 16.31
N LYS A 2 -64.76 -12.18 16.30
CA LYS A 2 -63.34 -12.50 16.36
C LYS A 2 -62.73 -12.30 14.97
N LYS A 3 -61.63 -11.56 14.82
CA LYS A 3 -60.71 -11.72 13.69
C LYS A 3 -59.27 -11.46 14.12
N HIS A 4 -58.44 -12.44 13.77
CA HIS A 4 -57.07 -12.68 14.17
C HIS A 4 -56.09 -11.58 13.73
N ILE A 5 -55.32 -11.06 14.68
CA ILE A 5 -54.02 -10.43 14.40
C ILE A 5 -53.00 -11.56 14.31
N ARG A 6 -52.51 -11.82 13.09
CA ARG A 6 -51.38 -12.70 12.85
C ARG A 6 -50.11 -11.94 13.24
N THR A 7 -49.53 -12.30 14.38
CA THR A 7 -48.16 -11.97 14.73
C THR A 7 -47.23 -12.67 13.75
N ILE A 8 -46.72 -11.92 12.76
CA ILE A 8 -45.59 -12.38 11.96
C ILE A 8 -44.35 -12.24 12.85
N ALA A 9 -43.95 -13.36 13.46
CA ALA A 9 -42.64 -13.50 14.06
C ALA A 9 -41.60 -13.40 12.94
N LEU A 10 -40.99 -12.23 12.80
CA LEU A 10 -39.78 -12.06 12.00
C LEU A 10 -38.67 -12.78 12.78
N ALA A 11 -38.48 -14.05 12.46
CA ALA A 11 -37.36 -14.82 12.95
C ALA A 11 -36.08 -14.09 12.52
N LEU A 12 -35.38 -13.50 13.50
CA LEU A 12 -33.95 -13.25 13.42
C LEU A 12 -33.29 -14.60 13.10
N ALA A 13 -33.12 -14.88 11.82
CA ALA A 13 -32.13 -15.83 11.35
C ALA A 13 -30.75 -15.20 11.63
N PHE A 14 -30.37 -15.21 12.91
CA PHE A 14 -28.99 -15.36 13.32
C PHE A 14 -28.54 -16.70 12.74
N THR A 15 -28.16 -16.72 11.46
CA THR A 15 -27.26 -17.74 10.96
C THR A 15 -25.93 -17.48 11.64
N ALA A 16 -25.82 -18.05 12.84
CA ALA A 16 -24.57 -18.53 13.41
C ALA A 16 -24.01 -19.62 12.47
N GLY A 17 -23.68 -19.20 11.24
CA GLY A 17 -22.90 -19.97 10.30
C GLY A 17 -21.45 -19.71 10.64
N ILE A 18 -20.92 -20.52 11.56
CA ILE A 18 -19.49 -20.84 11.68
C ILE A 18 -18.61 -19.61 11.46
N VAL A 19 -18.59 -18.70 12.44
CA VAL A 19 -17.41 -17.85 12.63
C VAL A 19 -16.32 -18.84 13.02
N PRO A 20 -15.33 -19.16 12.17
CA PRO A 20 -14.14 -19.83 12.70
C PRO A 20 -13.67 -18.88 13.79
N ALA A 21 -13.54 -19.37 15.02
CA ALA A 21 -12.93 -18.60 16.09
C ALA A 21 -11.66 -17.98 15.49
N LEU A 22 -11.67 -16.65 15.31
CA LEU A 22 -10.53 -15.88 14.83
C LEU A 22 -9.43 -16.12 15.84
N LEU A 23 -8.58 -17.13 15.59
CA LEU A 23 -7.35 -17.28 16.34
C LEU A 23 -6.63 -15.93 16.20
N ALA A 24 -6.36 -15.29 17.33
CA ALA A 24 -5.70 -14.01 17.32
C ALA A 24 -4.38 -14.16 16.56
N GLN A 25 -4.23 -13.43 15.44
CA GLN A 25 -3.01 -13.46 14.64
C GLN A 25 -1.79 -13.29 15.56
N GLN A 26 -0.88 -14.27 15.50
CA GLN A 26 0.34 -14.30 16.28
C GLN A 26 1.40 -13.43 15.60
N ILE A 27 2.11 -12.63 16.39
CA ILE A 27 3.32 -11.94 15.92
C ILE A 27 4.49 -12.57 16.65
N ILE A 28 5.35 -13.25 15.90
CA ILE A 28 6.57 -13.87 16.42
C ILE A 28 7.73 -12.99 15.99
N VAL A 29 8.57 -12.56 16.94
CA VAL A 29 9.73 -11.72 16.61
C VAL A 29 10.99 -12.55 16.68
N TYR A 30 11.75 -12.54 15.60
CA TYR A 30 13.06 -13.14 15.49
C TYR A 30 14.12 -12.06 15.52
N PHE A 31 15.21 -12.30 16.23
CA PHE A 31 16.39 -11.45 16.21
C PHE A 31 17.54 -12.19 15.53
N HIS A 32 18.17 -11.52 14.57
CA HIS A 32 19.28 -12.02 13.77
C HIS A 32 20.50 -11.13 13.99
N ALA A 33 21.66 -11.73 14.25
CA ALA A 33 22.92 -11.01 14.40
C ALA A 33 24.09 -11.90 13.99
N PRO A 34 25.31 -11.36 13.85
CA PRO A 34 26.49 -12.17 13.61
C PRO A 34 26.62 -13.30 14.64
N THR A 35 26.92 -14.52 14.23
CA THR A 35 27.00 -15.71 15.09
C THR A 35 27.93 -15.47 16.28
N ALA A 36 29.05 -14.77 16.07
CA ALA A 36 29.96 -14.42 17.16
C ALA A 36 29.29 -13.52 18.21
N ALA A 37 28.52 -12.51 17.78
CA ALA A 37 27.76 -11.64 18.69
C ALA A 37 26.64 -12.42 19.40
N MET A 38 25.98 -13.35 18.69
CA MET A 38 24.97 -14.22 19.28
C MET A 38 25.56 -15.13 20.36
N THR A 39 26.66 -15.83 20.07
CA THR A 39 27.35 -16.72 21.02
C THR A 39 27.96 -15.97 22.19
N ALA A 40 28.40 -14.73 22.01
CA ALA A 40 28.93 -13.90 23.09
C ALA A 40 27.84 -13.47 24.09
N ASN A 41 26.60 -13.25 23.64
CA ASN A 41 25.53 -12.67 24.47
C ASN A 41 24.51 -13.70 24.96
N PHE A 42 24.12 -14.67 24.12
CA PHE A 42 23.17 -15.74 24.47
C PHE A 42 23.94 -16.96 24.97
N THR A 43 24.40 -16.92 26.23
CA THR A 43 25.28 -17.94 26.82
C THR A 43 24.54 -18.91 27.74
N GLY A 44 25.23 -19.97 28.19
CA GLY A 44 24.71 -20.95 29.14
C GLY A 44 23.44 -21.63 28.64
N ALA A 45 22.38 -21.60 29.44
CA ALA A 45 21.08 -22.17 29.06
C ALA A 45 20.49 -21.52 27.80
N THR A 46 20.79 -20.24 27.54
CA THR A 46 20.27 -19.53 26.36
C THR A 46 21.02 -19.83 25.05
N ALA A 47 22.16 -20.53 25.12
CA ALA A 47 22.92 -20.92 23.94
C ALA A 47 22.18 -21.96 23.06
N SER A 48 21.33 -22.81 23.65
CA SER A 48 20.54 -23.81 22.92
C SER A 48 19.43 -23.19 22.04
N TYR A 49 19.08 -21.93 22.28
CA TYR A 49 18.09 -21.19 21.51
C TYR A 49 18.68 -20.61 20.22
N ILE A 50 20.01 -20.51 20.14
CA ILE A 50 20.69 -20.01 18.96
C ILE A 50 20.52 -21.03 17.83
N GLN A 51 19.83 -20.61 16.78
CA GLN A 51 19.65 -21.40 15.57
C GLN A 51 20.46 -20.79 14.43
N PRO A 52 21.10 -21.59 13.57
CA PRO A 52 21.70 -21.09 12.34
C PRO A 52 20.66 -20.29 11.54
N SER A 53 21.04 -19.11 11.05
CA SER A 53 20.13 -18.32 10.22
C SER A 53 20.32 -18.64 8.76
N ASN A 54 19.25 -19.10 8.11
CA ASN A 54 19.21 -19.28 6.67
C ASN A 54 18.92 -17.93 6.02
N CYS A 55 19.93 -17.08 5.98
CA CYS A 55 20.09 -16.12 4.89
C CYS A 55 20.53 -16.89 3.61
N GLY A 56 19.76 -17.95 3.31
CA GLY A 56 19.97 -19.15 2.48
C GLY A 56 21.17 -20.04 2.86
N ALA A 57 21.36 -21.14 2.12
CA ALA A 57 22.22 -22.28 2.45
C ALA A 57 23.75 -22.02 2.54
N THR A 58 24.20 -20.76 2.45
CA THR A 58 25.65 -20.40 2.43
C THR A 58 25.99 -19.07 3.13
N SER A 59 25.11 -18.47 3.93
CA SER A 59 25.46 -17.29 4.75
C SER A 59 26.21 -17.69 6.02
N TYR A 60 27.52 -17.95 5.89
CA TYR A 60 28.42 -18.11 7.04
C TYR A 60 28.35 -16.88 7.94
N GLY A 61 28.06 -17.08 9.23
CA GLY A 61 28.33 -16.09 10.28
C GLY A 61 27.14 -15.30 10.79
N PHE A 62 25.88 -15.64 10.49
CA PHE A 62 24.69 -15.13 11.20
C PHE A 62 23.90 -16.25 11.87
N SER A 63 23.37 -15.94 13.06
CA SER A 63 22.46 -16.82 13.80
C SER A 63 21.24 -16.04 14.26
N HIS A 64 20.19 -16.75 14.67
CA HIS A 64 18.97 -16.13 15.15
C HIS A 64 18.43 -16.79 16.42
N VAL A 65 17.60 -16.05 17.14
CA VAL A 65 16.78 -16.53 18.26
C VAL A 65 15.36 -15.99 18.11
N VAL A 66 14.37 -16.73 18.61
CA VAL A 66 13.04 -16.16 18.88
C VAL A 66 13.17 -15.25 20.10
N LEU A 67 12.57 -14.06 20.06
CA LEU A 67 12.49 -13.15 21.19
C LEU A 67 11.26 -13.46 22.06
N ASP A 68 11.50 -14.15 23.17
CA ASP A 68 10.52 -14.53 24.18
C ASP A 68 10.90 -14.00 25.57
N ASN A 69 10.24 -14.49 26.63
CA ASN A 69 10.52 -14.04 28.00
C ASN A 69 11.95 -14.33 28.48
N GLN A 70 12.67 -15.26 27.85
CA GLN A 70 14.02 -15.67 28.23
C GLN A 70 15.08 -14.92 27.41
N THR A 71 14.87 -14.76 26.11
CA THR A 71 15.86 -14.15 25.20
C THR A 71 15.68 -12.64 25.06
N ALA A 72 14.48 -12.09 25.22
CA ALA A 72 14.21 -10.67 25.04
C ALA A 72 14.95 -9.74 26.03
N PRO A 73 15.11 -10.09 27.33
CA PRO A 73 15.90 -9.26 28.24
C PRO A 73 17.37 -9.16 27.82
N ILE A 74 17.96 -10.24 27.31
CA ILE A 74 19.34 -10.28 26.80
C ILE A 74 19.45 -9.41 25.54
N PHE A 75 18.52 -9.57 24.59
CA PHE A 75 18.47 -8.75 23.39
C PHE A 75 18.42 -7.25 23.72
N ARG A 76 17.52 -6.83 24.63
CA ARG A 76 17.37 -5.43 25.04
C ARG A 76 18.64 -4.86 25.68
N SER A 77 19.34 -5.65 26.49
CA SER A 77 20.53 -5.18 27.21
C SER A 77 21.78 -5.18 26.33
N ALA A 78 22.02 -6.29 25.62
CA ALA A 78 23.23 -6.49 24.82
C ALA A 78 23.27 -5.61 23.56
N PHE A 79 22.11 -5.28 23.00
CA PHE A 79 21.98 -4.51 21.75
C PHE A 79 21.31 -3.16 21.97
N ALA A 80 21.37 -2.64 23.20
CA ALA A 80 20.80 -1.34 23.57
C ALA A 80 21.29 -0.22 22.64
N GLY A 81 20.37 0.66 22.25
CA GLY A 81 20.67 1.81 21.38
C GLY A 81 20.41 1.58 19.89
N LEU A 82 20.31 0.33 19.44
CA LEU A 82 19.89 0.02 18.07
C LEU A 82 18.41 0.36 17.83
N LYS A 83 18.07 0.83 16.63
CA LYS A 83 16.68 1.13 16.23
C LYS A 83 15.82 -0.13 16.18
N ILE A 84 16.40 -1.28 15.89
CA ILE A 84 15.70 -2.57 15.95
C ILE A 84 15.24 -2.94 17.38
N VAL A 85 15.96 -2.50 18.43
CA VAL A 85 15.47 -2.68 19.82
C VAL A 85 14.24 -1.81 20.07
N GLN A 86 14.28 -0.53 19.66
CA GLN A 86 13.12 0.36 19.73
C GLN A 86 11.92 -0.19 18.95
N THR A 87 12.17 -0.88 17.83
CA THR A 87 11.16 -1.57 17.02
C THR A 87 10.54 -2.73 17.80
N TYR A 88 11.35 -3.61 18.39
CA TYR A 88 10.86 -4.70 19.23
C TYR A 88 10.00 -4.20 20.41
N ASP A 89 10.47 -3.17 21.12
CA ASP A 89 9.74 -2.61 22.27
C ASP A 89 8.41 -2.00 21.83
N SER A 90 8.39 -1.32 20.69
CA SER A 90 7.17 -0.82 20.09
C SER A 90 6.25 -1.96 19.64
N LEU A 91 6.77 -3.06 19.09
CA LEU A 91 5.95 -4.20 18.64
C LEU A 91 5.35 -4.99 19.80
N THR A 92 6.06 -5.12 20.91
CA THR A 92 5.65 -5.98 22.04
C THR A 92 4.88 -5.23 23.13
N ASN A 93 5.02 -3.90 23.21
CA ASN A 93 4.21 -3.09 24.11
C ASN A 93 2.79 -2.89 23.55
N THR A 94 1.79 -3.50 24.18
CA THR A 94 0.36 -3.40 23.81
C THR A 94 -0.19 -1.96 23.82
N SER A 95 0.43 -1.09 24.62
CA SER A 95 0.09 0.34 24.69
C SER A 95 0.84 1.21 23.68
N SER A 96 1.74 0.64 22.87
CA SER A 96 2.40 1.40 21.82
C SER A 96 1.44 1.72 20.66
N ILE A 97 1.70 2.82 19.96
CA ILE A 97 0.95 3.19 18.76
C ILE A 97 1.18 2.17 17.65
N LEU A 98 2.42 1.70 17.46
CA LEU A 98 2.77 0.71 16.45
C LEU A 98 2.00 -0.57 16.65
N ARG A 99 2.04 -1.16 17.85
CA ARG A 99 1.34 -2.40 18.17
C ARG A 99 -0.16 -2.26 17.90
N ARG A 100 -0.79 -1.18 18.38
CA ARG A 100 -2.22 -0.95 18.10
C ARG A 100 -2.52 -0.84 16.60
N ARG A 101 -1.67 -0.15 15.83
CA ARG A 101 -1.84 0.00 14.38
C ARG A 101 -1.73 -1.34 13.65
N LEU A 102 -0.70 -2.14 13.93
CA LEU A 102 -0.54 -3.47 13.33
C LEU A 102 -1.72 -4.39 13.70
N MET A 103 -2.19 -4.29 14.94
CA MET A 103 -3.39 -5.00 15.39
C MET A 103 -4.68 -4.51 14.73
N GLN A 104 -4.75 -3.32 14.17
CA GLN A 104 -5.89 -2.90 13.34
C GLN A 104 -5.75 -3.47 11.92
N LEU A 105 -4.53 -3.44 11.37
CA LEU A 105 -4.23 -3.92 10.02
C LEU A 105 -4.47 -5.42 9.82
N ARG A 106 -4.32 -6.25 10.88
CA ARG A 106 -4.57 -7.70 10.80
C ARG A 106 -5.94 -8.08 10.27
N ASN A 107 -6.93 -7.20 10.43
CA ASN A 107 -8.30 -7.49 9.99
C ASN A 107 -8.46 -7.39 8.47
N MET A 108 -7.50 -6.77 7.76
CA MET A 108 -7.54 -6.64 6.31
C MET A 108 -7.61 -8.00 5.61
N SER A 109 -6.87 -9.00 6.12
CA SER A 109 -6.80 -10.33 5.51
C SER A 109 -8.03 -11.20 5.78
N ASN A 110 -9.09 -10.70 6.42
CA ASN A 110 -10.23 -11.53 6.86
C ASN A 110 -9.84 -12.74 7.74
N GLY A 111 -8.76 -12.62 8.52
CA GLY A 111 -8.26 -13.73 9.35
C GLY A 111 -7.56 -14.84 8.58
N LEU A 112 -7.31 -14.66 7.27
CA LEU A 112 -6.54 -15.62 6.46
C LEU A 112 -5.06 -15.71 6.86
N VAL A 113 -4.50 -14.69 7.51
CA VAL A 113 -3.12 -14.68 7.99
C VAL A 113 -3.14 -14.91 9.49
N ASP A 114 -2.65 -16.07 9.95
CA ASP A 114 -2.65 -16.43 11.37
C ASP A 114 -1.35 -16.05 12.09
N THR A 115 -0.25 -15.91 11.34
CA THR A 115 1.08 -15.70 11.90
C THR A 115 1.84 -14.69 11.06
N VAL A 116 2.47 -13.72 11.71
CA VAL A 116 3.46 -12.84 11.08
C VAL A 116 4.78 -12.94 11.83
N GLU A 117 5.82 -13.35 11.12
CA GLU A 117 7.19 -13.34 11.63
C GLU A 117 7.85 -12.01 11.32
N VAL A 118 8.25 -11.28 12.36
CA VAL A 118 9.02 -10.05 12.22
C VAL A 118 10.48 -10.37 12.52
N ASN A 119 11.34 -10.23 11.52
CA ASN A 119 12.76 -10.57 11.59
C ASN A 119 13.56 -9.27 11.70
N LEU A 120 14.17 -9.05 12.87
CA LEU A 120 14.98 -7.88 13.19
C LEU A 120 16.45 -8.23 13.01
N TYR A 121 17.15 -7.56 12.09
CA TYR A 121 18.55 -7.83 11.76
C TYR A 121 19.48 -6.78 12.32
N ASP A 122 20.41 -7.22 13.14
CA ASP A 122 21.60 -6.47 13.51
C ASP A 122 22.64 -6.54 12.38
N ASP A 123 22.43 -5.72 11.35
CA ASP A 123 23.27 -5.66 10.16
C ASP A 123 24.11 -4.38 10.10
N HIS A 124 24.25 -3.62 11.19
CA HIS A 124 24.96 -2.32 11.22
C HIS A 124 26.42 -2.40 10.75
N ALA A 125 27.07 -3.56 10.89
CA ALA A 125 28.43 -3.82 10.41
C ALA A 125 28.48 -4.29 8.94
N GLY A 126 27.33 -4.44 8.30
CA GLY A 126 27.15 -5.00 6.97
C GLY A 126 27.04 -6.52 6.96
N ILE A 127 26.49 -7.04 5.87
CA ILE A 127 26.36 -8.46 5.55
C ILE A 127 27.31 -8.78 4.40
N ALA A 128 27.95 -9.95 4.44
CA ALA A 128 28.88 -10.37 3.40
C ALA A 128 28.22 -10.46 2.00
N ALA A 129 28.94 -10.01 0.97
CA ALA A 129 28.53 -10.12 -0.43
C ALA A 129 29.18 -11.35 -1.10
N PRO A 130 28.51 -12.08 -2.04
CA PRO A 130 27.08 -12.22 -2.26
C PRO A 130 26.50 -13.51 -1.61
N GLY A 131 25.72 -13.39 -0.53
CA GLY A 131 24.92 -14.48 0.09
C GLY A 131 23.41 -14.47 -0.21
N PRO A 132 22.67 -15.56 0.06
CA PRO A 132 21.22 -15.68 -0.24
C PRO A 132 20.25 -15.02 0.77
N CYS A 133 20.68 -13.95 1.46
CA CYS A 133 19.79 -13.19 2.34
C CYS A 133 18.58 -12.63 1.57
N LYS A 134 17.37 -12.93 2.05
CA LYS A 134 16.14 -12.28 1.56
C LYS A 134 16.23 -10.77 1.82
N CYS A 135 15.79 -9.98 0.84
CA CYS A 135 15.71 -8.52 0.93
C CYS A 135 17.04 -7.82 1.21
N ARG A 136 18.14 -8.46 0.82
CA ARG A 136 19.45 -7.84 0.85
C ARG A 136 19.57 -6.76 -0.21
N ASP A 137 19.99 -5.58 0.21
CA ASP A 137 20.30 -4.47 -0.68
C ASP A 137 21.60 -3.76 -0.27
N LYS A 138 22.14 -2.92 -1.15
CA LYS A 138 23.29 -2.06 -0.89
C LYS A 138 22.81 -0.76 -0.23
N ILE A 139 23.27 -0.49 0.98
CA ILE A 139 22.92 0.69 1.78
C ILE A 139 24.21 1.48 2.03
N GLY A 140 24.41 2.56 1.27
CA GLY A 140 25.69 3.27 1.25
C GLY A 140 26.81 2.39 0.69
N SER A 141 27.87 2.18 1.48
CA SER A 141 29.00 1.31 1.11
C SER A 141 28.83 -0.14 1.53
N LEU A 142 27.82 -0.47 2.35
CA LEU A 142 27.60 -1.80 2.93
C LEU A 142 26.42 -2.50 2.26
N TYR A 143 26.32 -3.81 2.47
CA TYR A 143 25.09 -4.56 2.20
C TYR A 143 24.35 -4.77 3.51
N GLY A 144 23.03 -4.60 3.50
CA GLY A 144 22.15 -4.82 4.64
C GLY A 144 20.81 -5.41 4.21
N VAL A 145 19.92 -5.64 5.17
CA VAL A 145 18.53 -6.03 4.95
C VAL A 145 17.70 -4.76 4.78
N TRP A 146 17.27 -4.53 3.54
CA TRP A 146 16.26 -3.51 3.26
C TRP A 146 14.88 -4.02 3.70
N PRO A 147 13.99 -3.14 4.19
CA PRO A 147 12.64 -3.49 4.57
C PRO A 147 11.91 -4.15 3.42
N CYS A 148 11.23 -5.24 3.74
CA CYS A 148 10.39 -5.96 2.81
C CYS A 148 9.40 -6.83 3.58
N ALA A 149 8.37 -7.27 2.87
CA ALA A 149 7.45 -8.26 3.39
C ALA A 149 6.92 -9.19 2.30
N SER A 150 6.39 -10.32 2.74
CA SER A 150 5.69 -11.28 1.89
C SER A 150 4.72 -12.09 2.74
N SER A 151 3.78 -12.77 2.10
CA SER A 151 3.03 -13.86 2.71
C SER A 151 3.04 -15.10 1.82
N GLU A 152 2.92 -16.27 2.42
CA GLU A 152 2.77 -17.54 1.70
C GLU A 152 1.64 -18.33 2.33
N ARG A 153 0.92 -19.07 1.49
CA ARG A 153 -0.14 -19.96 1.94
C ARG A 153 0.41 -21.32 2.29
N ASN A 154 0.10 -21.81 3.48
CA ASN A 154 0.22 -23.22 3.78
C ASN A 154 -0.81 -24.00 2.94
N HIS A 155 -0.33 -24.84 2.02
CA HIS A 155 -1.22 -25.58 1.11
C HIS A 155 -2.13 -26.58 1.81
N THR A 156 -1.80 -27.03 3.02
CA THR A 156 -2.57 -27.98 3.82
C THR A 156 -3.64 -27.27 4.65
N THR A 157 -3.24 -26.30 5.48
CA THR A 157 -4.18 -25.61 6.38
C THR A 157 -4.96 -24.49 5.66
N ARG A 158 -4.50 -24.09 4.47
CA ARG A 158 -5.03 -22.97 3.66
C ARG A 158 -4.88 -21.59 4.31
N VAL A 159 -4.15 -21.51 5.43
CA VAL A 159 -3.85 -20.29 6.17
C VAL A 159 -2.53 -19.70 5.68
N TYR A 160 -2.36 -18.39 5.82
CA TYR A 160 -1.18 -17.64 5.41
C TYR A 160 -0.25 -17.37 6.58
N LYS A 161 1.04 -17.46 6.28
CA LYS A 161 2.13 -16.99 7.12
C LYS A 161 2.77 -15.77 6.46
N GLY A 162 2.85 -14.67 7.20
CA GLY A 162 3.52 -13.45 6.79
C GLY A 162 4.96 -13.39 7.30
N TRP A 163 5.82 -12.68 6.58
CA TRP A 163 7.15 -12.30 7.02
C TRP A 163 7.38 -10.83 6.78
N VAL A 164 8.03 -10.19 7.74
CA VAL A 164 8.57 -8.84 7.64
C VAL A 164 10.06 -8.92 7.97
N MET A 165 10.91 -8.32 7.14
CA MET A 165 12.35 -8.24 7.34
C MET A 165 12.74 -6.79 7.59
N LEU A 166 13.52 -6.52 8.64
CA LEU A 166 13.89 -5.16 9.05
C LEU A 166 15.35 -5.11 9.49
N GLY A 167 16.19 -4.34 8.81
CA GLY A 167 17.60 -4.14 9.15
C GLY A 167 17.89 -2.83 9.89
N GLU A 168 18.90 -2.85 10.75
CA GLU A 168 19.41 -1.69 11.48
C GLU A 168 20.05 -0.65 10.54
N LEU A 169 20.80 -1.07 9.51
CA LEU A 169 21.34 -0.17 8.48
C LEU A 169 20.24 0.58 7.77
N ALA A 170 19.16 -0.11 7.40
CA ALA A 170 18.03 0.51 6.73
C ALA A 170 17.27 1.47 7.65
N ALA A 171 17.06 1.10 8.91
CA ALA A 171 16.47 1.99 9.90
C ALA A 171 17.27 3.29 10.04
N ASN A 172 18.58 3.19 10.19
CA ASN A 172 19.47 4.35 10.26
C ASN A 172 19.47 5.17 8.97
N HIS A 173 19.47 4.52 7.80
CA HIS A 173 19.43 5.22 6.51
C HIS A 173 18.11 6.00 6.31
N ILE A 174 16.97 5.36 6.55
CA ILE A 174 15.64 5.95 6.39
C ILE A 174 15.45 7.10 7.37
N MET A 175 15.80 6.89 8.64
CA MET A 175 15.78 7.94 9.66
C MET A 175 16.83 9.03 9.38
N GLY A 176 17.92 8.74 8.66
CA GLY A 176 18.94 9.75 8.33
C GLY A 176 18.59 10.64 7.14
N THR A 177 17.74 10.17 6.22
CA THR A 177 17.54 10.81 4.90
C THR A 177 16.13 11.33 4.65
N SER A 178 15.10 10.63 5.13
CA SER A 178 13.70 10.88 4.73
C SER A 178 12.91 11.71 5.74
N SER A 179 13.30 11.65 7.02
CA SER A 179 12.89 12.51 8.14
C SER A 179 13.71 12.06 9.36
N PRO A 180 14.42 12.96 10.09
CA PRO A 180 15.29 12.63 11.22
C PRO A 180 14.55 12.17 12.49
N ASP A 181 13.49 11.38 12.34
CA ASP A 181 12.64 10.93 13.42
C ASP A 181 12.22 9.46 13.31
N TRP A 182 11.77 8.94 14.45
CA TRP A 182 11.22 7.60 14.56
C TRP A 182 10.02 7.36 13.64
N TRP A 183 9.31 8.42 13.24
CA TRP A 183 8.09 8.30 12.46
C TRP A 183 8.33 7.88 11.01
N ALA A 184 9.48 8.23 10.42
CA ALA A 184 9.89 7.67 9.13
C ALA A 184 10.02 6.14 9.20
N TRP A 185 10.73 5.63 10.20
CA TRP A 185 10.90 4.19 10.38
C TRP A 185 9.60 3.48 10.78
N TYR A 186 8.82 4.07 11.68
CA TYR A 186 7.47 3.60 12.02
C TYR A 186 6.61 3.40 10.77
N LYS A 187 6.61 4.39 9.85
CA LYS A 187 5.86 4.32 8.59
C LYS A 187 6.29 3.09 7.80
N THR A 188 7.59 2.86 7.67
CA THR A 188 8.15 1.69 6.98
C THR A 188 7.70 0.38 7.61
N VAL A 189 7.79 0.25 8.95
CA VAL A 189 7.34 -0.99 9.62
C VAL A 189 5.85 -1.26 9.39
N VAL A 190 5.01 -0.22 9.44
CA VAL A 190 3.57 -0.35 9.17
C VAL A 190 3.30 -0.71 7.70
N HIS A 191 4.03 -0.09 6.78
CA HIS A 191 3.97 -0.37 5.34
C HIS A 191 4.27 -1.85 5.07
N GLU A 192 5.44 -2.34 5.52
CA GLU A 192 5.82 -3.74 5.30
C GLU A 192 4.86 -4.71 5.96
N PHE A 193 4.42 -4.43 7.19
CA PHE A 193 3.45 -5.30 7.86
C PHE A 193 2.15 -5.39 7.06
N SER A 194 1.67 -4.31 6.43
CA SER A 194 0.42 -4.32 5.68
C SER A 194 0.48 -5.23 4.44
N HIS A 195 1.63 -5.34 3.77
CA HIS A 195 1.84 -6.26 2.65
C HIS A 195 1.60 -7.71 3.03
N THR A 196 1.90 -8.10 4.29
CA THR A 196 1.62 -9.46 4.78
C THR A 196 0.13 -9.80 4.82
N GLN A 197 -0.75 -8.79 4.84
CA GLN A 197 -2.18 -8.96 5.02
C GLN A 197 -2.96 -9.07 3.70
N PHE A 198 -2.33 -8.79 2.55
CA PHE A 198 -2.93 -8.91 1.21
C PHE A 198 -2.83 -10.35 0.65
N ALA A 199 -3.43 -11.31 1.36
CA ALA A 199 -3.41 -12.74 1.03
C ALA A 199 -3.85 -13.04 -0.41
N LEU A 200 -3.24 -14.04 -1.07
CA LEU A 200 -3.60 -14.46 -2.42
C LEU A 200 -4.93 -15.24 -2.45
N GLU A 201 -5.56 -15.33 -3.61
CA GLU A 201 -6.72 -16.20 -3.82
C GLU A 201 -6.31 -17.45 -4.58
N TYR A 202 -6.91 -18.59 -4.23
CA TYR A 202 -6.65 -19.89 -4.87
C TYR A 202 -7.96 -20.54 -5.30
N ASN A 203 -8.00 -21.09 -6.50
CA ASN A 203 -9.16 -21.80 -7.03
C ASN A 203 -9.31 -23.21 -6.39
N ALA A 204 -10.38 -23.93 -6.76
CA ALA A 204 -10.64 -25.28 -6.27
C ALA A 204 -9.52 -26.29 -6.59
N ALA A 205 -8.74 -26.04 -7.66
CA ALA A 205 -7.58 -26.83 -8.06
C ALA A 205 -6.26 -26.39 -7.37
N ASN A 206 -6.35 -25.53 -6.35
CA ASN A 206 -5.20 -25.00 -5.61
C ASN A 206 -4.22 -24.18 -6.46
N GLN A 207 -4.70 -23.58 -7.55
CA GLN A 207 -3.93 -22.67 -8.38
C GLN A 207 -4.27 -21.23 -8.00
N ILE A 208 -3.28 -20.34 -8.06
CA ILE A 208 -3.48 -18.90 -7.82
C ILE A 208 -4.53 -18.38 -8.81
N VAL A 209 -5.58 -17.74 -8.29
CA VAL A 209 -6.54 -17.00 -9.10
C VAL A 209 -5.84 -15.76 -9.62
N ARG A 210 -5.68 -15.73 -10.94
CA ARG A 210 -5.08 -14.62 -11.65
C ARG A 210 -6.01 -13.42 -11.60
N ASN A 211 -5.44 -12.25 -11.35
CA ASN A 211 -6.14 -10.99 -11.56
C ASN A 211 -6.20 -10.68 -13.08
N LYS A 212 -6.74 -9.52 -13.45
CA LYS A 212 -6.81 -9.00 -14.83
C LYS A 212 -5.44 -8.98 -15.54
N TRP A 213 -4.36 -8.92 -14.77
CA TRP A 213 -2.97 -8.81 -15.23
C TRP A 213 -2.17 -10.13 -15.12
N GLY A 214 -2.80 -11.23 -14.70
CA GLY A 214 -2.20 -12.58 -14.68
C GLY A 214 -1.79 -13.09 -13.28
N THR A 215 -1.09 -14.24 -13.21
CA THR A 215 -0.51 -14.75 -11.94
C THR A 215 0.55 -13.81 -11.38
N ASN A 216 1.17 -13.08 -12.30
CA ASN A 216 2.21 -12.09 -12.12
C ASN A 216 1.64 -10.66 -12.14
N GLY A 217 0.33 -10.45 -12.10
CA GLY A 217 -0.23 -9.12 -11.82
C GLY A 217 -0.01 -8.64 -10.38
N LEU A 218 0.76 -9.42 -9.60
CA LEU A 218 1.38 -9.11 -8.31
C LEU A 218 2.92 -9.13 -8.41
N ALA A 219 3.45 -9.70 -9.50
CA ALA A 219 4.86 -9.57 -9.82
C ALA A 219 4.93 -8.30 -10.65
N VAL A 220 5.02 -7.18 -9.92
CA VAL A 220 5.13 -5.83 -10.46
C VAL A 220 5.84 -5.91 -11.79
N SER A 221 5.15 -5.52 -12.85
CA SER A 221 5.82 -5.39 -14.12
C SER A 221 6.62 -4.09 -14.01
N TYR A 222 7.78 -4.19 -13.36
CA TYR A 222 8.68 -3.10 -13.05
C TYR A 222 9.43 -2.61 -14.30
N GLY A 223 8.72 -2.34 -15.40
CA GLY A 223 9.35 -2.23 -16.72
C GLY A 223 10.22 -3.46 -17.10
N GLY A 224 10.03 -4.57 -16.39
CA GLY A 224 10.92 -5.72 -16.38
C GLY A 224 12.19 -5.63 -15.54
N ASP A 225 12.21 -5.06 -14.33
CA ASP A 225 13.34 -5.03 -13.39
C ASP A 225 13.06 -5.57 -11.96
N LYS A 226 14.06 -5.58 -11.07
CA LYS A 226 14.02 -6.07 -9.67
C LYS A 226 13.88 -4.94 -8.64
N GLY A 227 13.39 -3.76 -9.02
CA GLY A 227 13.12 -2.68 -8.08
C GLY A 227 12.69 -1.40 -8.76
N HIS A 228 11.71 -0.70 -8.17
CA HIS A 228 11.12 0.51 -8.75
C HIS A 228 11.54 1.80 -8.08
N TRP A 229 11.22 2.89 -8.76
CA TRP A 229 11.16 4.20 -8.13
C TRP A 229 9.72 4.54 -7.78
N GLY A 230 9.49 5.27 -6.69
CA GLY A 230 8.13 5.64 -6.30
C GLY A 230 7.41 6.54 -7.31
N ASP A 231 8.15 7.19 -8.22
CA ASP A 231 7.64 7.98 -9.34
C ASP A 231 7.57 7.19 -10.66
N GLU A 232 7.72 5.87 -10.63
CA GLU A 232 7.56 5.02 -11.81
C GLU A 232 6.08 4.79 -12.14
N LEU A 233 5.74 4.76 -13.42
CA LEU A 233 4.50 4.16 -13.92
C LEU A 233 4.72 2.66 -14.02
N GLN A 234 4.35 1.97 -12.94
CA GLN A 234 4.38 0.53 -12.84
C GLN A 234 3.47 -0.06 -13.93
N ALA A 235 3.68 -1.30 -14.33
CA ALA A 235 2.91 -1.84 -15.45
C ALA A 235 1.52 -2.42 -15.10
N ASP A 236 1.05 -2.24 -13.86
CA ASP A 236 -0.31 -2.58 -13.45
C ASP A 236 -0.85 -1.67 -12.32
N GLU A 237 -2.17 -1.46 -12.31
CA GLU A 237 -2.84 -0.64 -11.28
C GLU A 237 -2.88 -1.33 -9.90
N GLN A 238 -2.72 -2.65 -9.83
CA GLN A 238 -2.83 -3.36 -8.56
C GLN A 238 -1.60 -3.15 -7.71
N SER A 239 -0.41 -3.32 -8.27
CA SER A 239 0.87 -3.10 -7.58
C SER A 239 0.95 -1.69 -7.02
N ALA A 240 0.63 -0.68 -7.85
CA ALA A 240 0.59 0.71 -7.41
C ALA A 240 -0.44 0.95 -6.29
N LEU A 241 -1.59 0.25 -6.34
CA LEU A 241 -2.59 0.28 -5.28
C LEU A 241 -2.07 -0.35 -3.99
N ASP A 242 -1.47 -1.54 -4.06
CA ASP A 242 -0.97 -2.30 -2.91
C ASP A 242 0.14 -1.48 -2.21
N GLU A 243 1.10 -0.92 -2.97
CA GLU A 243 2.17 -0.04 -2.45
C GLU A 243 1.64 1.30 -1.94
N GLY A 244 0.69 1.91 -2.65
CA GLY A 244 0.09 3.18 -2.24
C GLY A 244 -0.72 3.06 -0.95
N LEU A 245 -1.48 1.98 -0.79
CA LEU A 245 -2.19 1.66 0.46
C LEU A 245 -1.21 1.36 1.59
N ALA A 246 -0.20 0.52 1.34
CA ALA A 246 0.83 0.20 2.32
C ALA A 246 1.52 1.47 2.85
N THR A 247 1.86 2.38 1.94
CA THR A 247 2.47 3.67 2.26
C THR A 247 1.52 4.57 3.03
N PHE A 248 0.24 4.60 2.65
CA PHE A 248 -0.79 5.37 3.35
C PHE A 248 -0.93 4.97 4.83
N TRP A 249 -0.95 3.68 5.16
CA TRP A 249 -1.18 3.23 6.54
C TRP A 249 -0.18 3.82 7.54
N GLY A 250 1.05 4.11 7.10
CA GLY A 250 2.07 4.78 7.92
C GLY A 250 2.05 6.32 7.87
N LEU A 251 1.39 6.95 6.90
CA LEU A 251 1.36 8.42 6.72
C LEU A 251 0.44 9.17 7.70
N GLU A 252 -0.46 8.50 8.42
CA GLU A 252 -1.30 9.13 9.44
C GLU A 252 -0.50 9.88 10.52
N ARG A 253 0.75 9.49 10.77
CA ARG A 253 1.56 10.11 11.84
C ARG A 253 2.84 10.78 11.33
N HIS A 254 3.14 10.68 10.04
CA HIS A 254 4.36 11.22 9.45
C HIS A 254 4.09 12.56 8.72
N THR A 255 4.22 13.68 9.44
CA THR A 255 3.94 15.03 8.92
C THR A 255 4.83 15.41 7.73
N ASN A 256 6.12 15.11 7.79
CA ASN A 256 7.07 15.39 6.71
C ASN A 256 6.70 14.64 5.43
N GLY A 257 6.31 13.37 5.55
CA GLY A 257 5.83 12.58 4.40
C GLY A 257 4.62 13.21 3.70
N ARG A 258 3.74 13.88 4.44
CA ARG A 258 2.59 14.60 3.86
C ARG A 258 3.03 15.85 3.13
N SER A 259 3.89 16.65 3.74
CA SER A 259 4.44 17.85 3.09
C SER A 259 5.17 17.49 1.81
N ASN A 260 5.91 16.39 1.80
CA ASN A 260 6.60 15.89 0.61
C ASN A 260 5.61 15.44 -0.48
N LEU A 261 4.55 14.70 -0.11
CA LEU A 261 3.50 14.30 -1.06
C LEU A 261 2.80 15.52 -1.67
N LEU A 262 2.42 16.51 -0.85
CA LEU A 262 1.80 17.75 -1.31
C LEU A 262 2.73 18.56 -2.22
N SER A 263 4.01 18.69 -1.83
CA SER A 263 5.02 19.35 -2.65
C SER A 263 5.17 18.65 -4.00
N TRP A 264 5.14 17.32 -4.03
CA TRP A 264 5.23 16.54 -5.25
C TRP A 264 3.99 16.71 -6.14
N LEU A 265 2.78 16.72 -5.58
CA LEU A 265 1.54 16.92 -6.35
C LEU A 265 1.42 18.33 -6.94
N ASN A 266 1.96 19.34 -6.27
CA ASN A 266 1.86 20.74 -6.69
C ASN A 266 2.96 21.17 -7.69
N ARG A 267 3.84 20.25 -8.10
CA ARG A 267 4.90 20.53 -9.08
C ARG A 267 4.39 20.38 -10.51
N ASN A 268 4.52 21.43 -11.31
CA ASN A 268 4.21 21.41 -12.74
C ASN A 268 5.19 20.56 -13.55
N ASP A 269 6.36 20.27 -12.99
CA ASP A 269 7.43 19.48 -13.57
C ASP A 269 7.57 18.10 -12.95
N SER A 270 6.67 17.70 -12.04
CA SER A 270 6.69 16.36 -11.45
C SER A 270 6.67 15.32 -12.55
N ARG A 271 7.64 14.41 -12.52
CA ARG A 271 7.87 13.46 -13.60
C ARG A 271 7.53 12.05 -13.18
N PHE A 272 6.73 11.39 -14.00
CA PHE A 272 6.59 9.95 -14.00
C PHE A 272 7.61 9.31 -14.92
N PHE A 273 8.15 8.16 -14.53
CA PHE A 273 9.16 7.45 -15.31
C PHE A 273 8.59 6.19 -15.95
N LEU A 274 9.03 5.90 -17.17
CA LEU A 274 8.65 4.70 -17.91
C LEU A 274 9.84 4.16 -18.72
N GLY A 275 10.22 2.91 -18.46
CA GLY A 275 11.22 2.20 -19.24
C GLY A 275 10.63 1.64 -20.56
N SER A 276 11.45 1.60 -21.61
CA SER A 276 11.09 1.14 -22.97
C SER A 276 10.79 -0.35 -23.12
N HIS A 277 10.78 -1.08 -22.01
CA HIS A 277 10.39 -2.49 -21.96
C HIS A 277 9.20 -2.73 -21.02
N SER A 278 8.55 -1.65 -20.59
CA SER A 278 7.22 -1.70 -19.97
C SER A 278 6.15 -2.08 -21.01
N PHE A 279 5.04 -2.67 -20.57
CA PHE A 279 3.89 -2.95 -21.44
C PHE A 279 3.30 -1.65 -22.05
N LEU A 280 3.44 -0.51 -21.37
CA LEU A 280 2.99 0.79 -21.86
C LEU A 280 3.79 1.26 -23.08
N THR A 281 4.96 0.69 -23.35
CA THR A 281 5.74 0.99 -24.57
C THR A 281 4.95 0.67 -25.83
N GLY A 282 4.13 -0.39 -25.82
CA GLY A 282 3.28 -0.77 -26.94
C GLY A 282 1.97 0.01 -27.03
N VAL A 283 1.79 1.04 -26.21
CA VAL A 283 0.55 1.82 -26.10
C VAL A 283 0.83 3.25 -26.59
N PRO A 284 0.57 3.58 -27.87
CA PRO A 284 0.92 4.89 -28.45
C PRO A 284 0.35 6.08 -27.66
N ASP A 285 -0.89 5.94 -27.17
CA ASP A 285 -1.57 6.96 -26.36
C ASP A 285 -0.88 7.28 -25.03
N MET A 286 0.05 6.42 -24.58
CA MET A 286 0.88 6.64 -23.39
C MET A 286 2.35 6.90 -23.78
N TRP A 287 2.95 6.00 -24.57
CA TRP A 287 4.38 6.02 -24.90
C TRP A 287 4.81 7.26 -25.71
N ASP A 288 3.93 7.75 -26.58
CA ASP A 288 4.22 8.88 -27.47
C ASP A 288 3.75 10.23 -26.90
N ARG A 289 3.27 10.25 -25.65
CA ARG A 289 2.91 11.49 -24.95
C ARG A 289 4.15 12.38 -24.77
N PRO A 290 3.98 13.72 -24.62
CA PRO A 290 5.10 14.62 -24.38
C PRO A 290 5.99 14.11 -23.24
N HIS A 291 7.28 13.92 -23.54
CA HIS A 291 8.23 13.31 -22.62
C HIS A 291 9.64 13.85 -22.83
N VAL A 292 10.50 13.57 -21.86
CA VAL A 292 11.95 13.74 -21.95
C VAL A 292 12.60 12.37 -21.92
N MET A 293 13.53 12.10 -22.83
CA MET A 293 14.38 10.91 -22.76
C MET A 293 15.50 11.19 -21.76
N GLU A 294 15.39 10.63 -20.55
CA GLU A 294 16.32 10.86 -19.45
C GLU A 294 17.59 10.03 -19.57
N PHE A 295 17.44 8.83 -20.14
CA PHE A 295 18.52 7.88 -20.23
C PHE A 295 18.30 6.95 -21.42
N THR A 296 19.37 6.64 -22.13
CA THR A 296 19.38 5.59 -23.14
C THR A 296 20.69 4.82 -23.07
N THR A 297 20.59 3.51 -23.16
CA THR A 297 21.75 2.62 -23.13
C THR A 297 21.46 1.36 -23.93
N THR A 298 22.51 0.58 -24.16
CA THR A 298 22.38 -0.84 -24.46
C THR A 298 22.33 -1.63 -23.15
N ILE A 299 21.50 -2.66 -23.08
CA ILE A 299 21.35 -3.49 -21.88
C ILE A 299 22.61 -4.34 -21.70
N PRO A 300 23.32 -4.20 -20.56
CA PRO A 300 24.55 -4.95 -20.30
C PRO A 300 24.27 -6.42 -19.98
N GLU A 301 25.30 -7.26 -20.02
CA GLU A 301 25.18 -8.71 -19.74
C GLU A 301 24.67 -9.02 -18.34
N ASN A 302 25.08 -8.24 -17.34
CA ASN A 302 24.58 -8.36 -15.97
C ASN A 302 23.16 -7.78 -15.80
N ARG A 303 22.61 -7.15 -16.85
CA ARG A 303 21.28 -6.54 -16.90
C ARG A 303 21.04 -5.44 -15.85
N GLU A 304 22.10 -4.90 -15.25
CA GLU A 304 22.01 -3.79 -14.32
C GLU A 304 22.14 -2.46 -15.07
N VAL A 305 21.16 -1.57 -14.91
CA VAL A 305 21.24 -0.21 -15.47
C VAL A 305 21.17 0.82 -14.34
N THR A 306 21.96 1.88 -14.46
CA THR A 306 22.02 2.96 -13.47
C THR A 306 21.78 4.30 -14.17
N PRO A 307 20.53 4.78 -14.22
CA PRO A 307 20.25 6.09 -14.77
C PRO A 307 20.91 7.21 -13.94
N PRO A 308 21.26 8.35 -14.56
CA PRO A 308 21.78 9.50 -13.82
C PRO A 308 20.87 9.91 -12.67
N HIS A 309 21.46 10.21 -11.51
CA HIS A 309 20.74 10.66 -10.30
C HIS A 309 19.70 9.69 -9.75
N ARG A 310 19.73 8.42 -10.15
CA ARG A 310 18.81 7.38 -9.67
C ARG A 310 19.55 6.18 -9.10
N SER A 311 18.84 5.46 -8.26
CA SER A 311 19.29 4.14 -7.81
C SER A 311 19.37 3.18 -8.99
N ARG A 312 20.36 2.30 -8.95
CA ARG A 312 20.55 1.20 -9.90
C ARG A 312 19.34 0.25 -9.86
N ILE A 313 18.92 -0.22 -11.03
CA ILE A 313 17.88 -1.24 -11.21
C ILE A 313 18.45 -2.44 -11.96
N THR A 314 17.86 -3.62 -11.77
CA THR A 314 18.26 -4.87 -12.44
C THR A 314 17.13 -5.34 -13.34
N LEU A 315 17.27 -5.33 -14.65
CA LEU A 315 16.25 -5.80 -15.59
C LEU A 315 16.08 -7.33 -15.48
N VAL A 316 14.92 -7.82 -15.03
CA VAL A 316 14.56 -9.23 -14.81
C VAL A 316 13.59 -9.82 -15.83
N ASN A 317 12.90 -9.03 -16.65
CA ASN A 317 11.96 -9.59 -17.63
C ASN A 317 12.72 -10.47 -18.63
N SER A 318 12.41 -11.77 -18.66
CA SER A 318 13.13 -12.77 -19.45
C SER A 318 13.01 -12.55 -20.97
N TYR A 319 12.04 -11.75 -21.42
CA TYR A 319 11.88 -11.39 -22.84
C TYR A 319 12.80 -10.24 -23.28
N ILE A 320 13.41 -9.52 -22.35
CA ILE A 320 14.35 -8.45 -22.67
C ILE A 320 15.73 -9.05 -22.93
N GLN A 321 16.23 -8.89 -24.14
CA GLN A 321 17.55 -9.40 -24.55
C GLN A 321 18.68 -8.48 -24.09
N THR A 322 19.76 -9.06 -23.59
CA THR A 322 21.06 -8.38 -23.49
C THR A 322 21.45 -7.83 -24.86
N GLY A 323 22.01 -6.63 -24.90
CA GLY A 323 22.34 -5.97 -26.17
C GLY A 323 21.17 -5.22 -26.81
N ALA A 324 19.94 -5.39 -26.34
CA ALA A 324 18.82 -4.56 -26.78
C ALA A 324 18.96 -3.12 -26.27
N ARG A 325 18.34 -2.17 -26.97
CA ARG A 325 18.26 -0.78 -26.53
C ARG A 325 17.30 -0.65 -25.36
N TYR A 326 17.68 0.12 -24.35
CA TYR A 326 16.84 0.56 -23.26
C TYR A 326 16.73 2.09 -23.29
N GLU A 327 15.52 2.62 -23.17
CA GLU A 327 15.25 4.03 -22.95
C GLU A 327 14.48 4.20 -21.65
N LEU A 328 14.85 5.20 -20.86
CA LEU A 328 14.03 5.70 -19.76
C LEU A 328 13.45 7.05 -20.18
N ARG A 329 12.13 7.13 -20.18
CA ARG A 329 11.40 8.37 -20.48
C ARG A 329 10.77 8.91 -19.21
N SER A 330 10.68 10.22 -19.14
CA SER A 330 9.97 10.92 -18.08
C SER A 330 8.86 11.79 -18.66
N TYR A 331 7.70 11.79 -18.00
CA TYR A 331 6.48 12.45 -18.44
C TYR A 331 6.02 13.37 -17.34
N ARG A 332 5.59 14.60 -17.64
CA ARG A 332 4.95 15.40 -16.59
C ARG A 332 3.68 14.70 -16.15
N TRP A 333 3.35 14.75 -14.86
CA TRP A 333 2.20 14.04 -14.32
C TRP A 333 0.88 14.40 -15.01
N LEU A 334 0.69 15.67 -15.41
CA LEU A 334 -0.46 16.13 -16.20
C LEU A 334 -0.44 15.70 -17.67
N ASP A 335 0.72 15.33 -18.23
CA ASP A 335 0.82 14.82 -19.60
C ASP A 335 0.48 13.33 -19.69
N VAL A 336 0.49 12.62 -18.55
CA VAL A 336 0.09 11.22 -18.47
C VAL A 336 -1.43 11.12 -18.56
N PRO A 337 -1.98 10.33 -19.50
CA PRO A 337 -3.42 10.15 -19.62
C PRO A 337 -4.01 9.63 -18.31
N GLY A 338 -5.17 10.16 -17.92
CA GLY A 338 -5.78 9.89 -16.62
C GLY A 338 -5.94 8.40 -16.30
N LYS A 339 -6.24 7.59 -17.32
CA LYS A 339 -6.35 6.12 -17.20
C LYS A 339 -5.06 5.39 -16.84
N TYR A 340 -3.90 6.04 -16.93
CA TYR A 340 -2.59 5.49 -16.57
C TYR A 340 -2.02 6.08 -15.28
N VAL A 341 -2.59 7.15 -14.74
CA VAL A 341 -2.03 7.85 -13.55
C VAL A 341 -2.00 6.95 -12.31
N PHE A 342 -3.01 6.09 -12.14
CA PHE A 342 -3.06 5.12 -11.04
C PHE A 342 -2.10 3.93 -11.18
N TYR A 343 -1.33 3.86 -12.25
CA TYR A 343 -0.22 2.93 -12.37
C TYR A 343 1.00 3.40 -11.55
N ASN A 344 0.88 4.50 -10.81
CA ASN A 344 1.90 5.01 -9.92
C ASN A 344 1.46 4.95 -8.45
N GLU A 345 2.35 4.45 -7.58
CA GLU A 345 2.08 4.31 -6.15
C GLU A 345 1.84 5.63 -5.43
N MET A 346 2.55 6.72 -5.79
CA MET A 346 2.38 8.03 -5.15
C MET A 346 1.00 8.62 -5.44
N MET A 347 0.44 8.34 -6.61
CA MET A 347 -0.93 8.77 -6.95
C MET A 347 -1.98 8.00 -6.17
N PHE A 348 -1.77 6.70 -5.97
CA PHE A 348 -2.66 5.92 -5.11
C PHE A 348 -2.53 6.32 -3.64
N GLN A 349 -1.31 6.58 -3.17
CA GLN A 349 -1.03 7.15 -1.86
C GLN A 349 -1.74 8.51 -1.68
N ALA A 350 -1.72 9.38 -2.69
CA ALA A 350 -2.45 10.65 -2.70
C ALA A 350 -3.95 10.45 -2.55
N TYR A 351 -4.54 9.58 -3.37
CA TYR A 351 -5.95 9.22 -3.28
C TYR A 351 -6.32 8.74 -1.87
N GLY A 352 -5.58 7.79 -1.31
CA GLY A 352 -5.82 7.27 0.04
C GLY A 352 -5.68 8.36 1.12
N TRP A 353 -4.64 9.18 1.05
CA TRP A 353 -4.38 10.26 2.00
C TRP A 353 -5.47 11.32 2.00
N PHE A 354 -5.90 11.81 0.83
CA PHE A 354 -6.93 12.85 0.75
C PHE A 354 -8.29 12.33 1.18
N PHE A 355 -8.63 11.08 0.87
CA PHE A 355 -9.84 10.46 1.41
C PHE A 355 -9.77 10.44 2.94
N PHE A 356 -8.67 9.94 3.49
CA PHE A 356 -8.45 9.82 4.93
C PHE A 356 -8.59 11.15 5.68
N ASP A 357 -8.03 12.22 5.12
CA ASP A 357 -7.96 13.52 5.77
C ASP A 357 -9.26 14.34 5.60
N GLN A 358 -10.06 14.09 4.54
CA GLN A 358 -11.15 14.99 4.15
C GLN A 358 -12.55 14.36 4.16
N ALA A 359 -12.68 13.03 4.06
CA ALA A 359 -13.98 12.38 3.85
C ALA A 359 -14.82 12.22 5.12
N LEU A 360 -14.17 12.11 6.30
CA LEU A 360 -14.84 11.79 7.57
C LEU A 360 -14.46 12.76 8.70
N PRO A 361 -15.31 12.91 9.74
CA PRO A 361 -15.10 13.89 10.80
C PRO A 361 -13.85 13.66 11.62
N THR A 362 -13.46 12.39 11.81
CA THR A 362 -12.27 11.99 12.55
C THR A 362 -11.40 11.02 11.74
N ARG A 363 -10.10 11.09 11.99
CA ARG A 363 -9.11 10.18 11.40
C ARG A 363 -9.32 8.72 11.79
N THR A 364 -9.85 8.45 12.98
CA THR A 364 -10.17 7.08 13.40
C THR A 364 -11.28 6.48 12.54
N GLU A 365 -12.37 7.22 12.34
CA GLU A 365 -13.48 6.77 11.49
C GLU A 365 -13.03 6.60 10.04
N ALA A 366 -12.21 7.52 9.54
CA ALA A 366 -11.62 7.44 8.20
C ALA A 366 -10.76 6.18 8.03
N PHE A 367 -9.90 5.88 9.01
CA PHE A 367 -9.09 4.67 9.01
C PHE A 367 -9.97 3.41 8.96
N ASP A 368 -10.99 3.33 9.82
CA ASP A 368 -11.85 2.16 9.91
C ASP A 368 -12.65 1.94 8.61
N VAL A 369 -13.12 3.01 7.96
CA VAL A 369 -13.75 2.95 6.64
C VAL A 369 -12.77 2.45 5.58
N MET A 370 -11.56 3.00 5.52
CA MET A 370 -10.55 2.58 4.56
C MET A 370 -10.13 1.12 4.75
N MET A 371 -10.03 0.67 6.00
CA MET A 371 -9.76 -0.73 6.33
C MET A 371 -10.85 -1.67 5.80
N ARG A 372 -12.12 -1.35 6.02
CA ARG A 372 -13.24 -2.16 5.52
C ARG A 372 -13.29 -2.15 4.00
N ALA A 373 -13.05 -0.99 3.37
CA ALA A 373 -12.96 -0.90 1.91
C ALA A 373 -11.81 -1.75 1.34
N ALA A 374 -10.64 -1.75 1.99
CA ALA A 374 -9.50 -2.58 1.60
C ALA A 374 -9.77 -4.08 1.76
N GLN A 375 -10.45 -4.46 2.85
CA GLN A 375 -10.83 -5.83 3.18
C GLN A 375 -11.76 -6.46 2.13
N VAL A 376 -12.57 -5.66 1.42
CA VAL A 376 -13.43 -6.16 0.33
C VAL A 376 -12.61 -6.66 -0.87
N MET A 377 -11.39 -6.18 -1.04
CA MET A 377 -10.48 -6.57 -2.13
C MET A 377 -9.55 -7.74 -1.75
N THR A 378 -9.69 -8.31 -0.55
CA THR A 378 -8.99 -9.55 -0.16
C THR A 378 -9.79 -10.79 -0.59
N PRO A 379 -9.22 -12.01 -0.57
CA PRO A 379 -9.90 -13.21 -1.06
C PRO A 379 -11.30 -13.35 -0.44
N PRO A 380 -12.32 -13.73 -1.23
CA PRO A 380 -12.26 -14.28 -2.60
C PRO A 380 -12.39 -13.23 -3.71
N ASN A 381 -11.97 -11.99 -3.47
CA ASN A 381 -12.06 -10.89 -4.44
C ASN A 381 -10.69 -10.37 -4.87
N ASN A 382 -9.61 -11.17 -4.82
CA ASN A 382 -8.28 -10.64 -5.17
C ASN A 382 -8.23 -10.16 -6.63
N ARG A 383 -9.05 -10.75 -7.49
CA ARG A 383 -9.18 -10.40 -8.91
C ARG A 383 -9.74 -9.00 -9.13
N LEU A 384 -10.24 -8.35 -8.07
CA LEU A 384 -10.89 -7.05 -8.04
C LEU A 384 -10.04 -6.00 -7.29
N ARG A 385 -8.75 -6.22 -7.11
CA ARG A 385 -7.82 -5.24 -6.53
C ARG A 385 -7.42 -4.17 -7.53
N TYR A 386 -8.33 -3.22 -7.79
CA TYR A 386 -8.03 -2.05 -8.63
C TYR A 386 -8.58 -0.77 -8.01
N PRO A 387 -8.02 0.39 -8.37
CA PRO A 387 -8.47 1.70 -7.92
C PRO A 387 -9.99 1.93 -7.93
N GLY A 388 -10.67 1.51 -9.01
CA GLY A 388 -12.12 1.68 -9.13
C GLY A 388 -12.91 0.89 -8.09
N VAL A 389 -12.45 -0.31 -7.72
CA VAL A 389 -13.09 -1.16 -6.70
C VAL A 389 -12.92 -0.55 -5.33
N PHE A 390 -11.73 -0.03 -5.03
CA PHE A 390 -11.51 0.68 -3.78
C PHE A 390 -12.39 1.93 -3.67
N ALA A 391 -12.52 2.72 -4.74
CA ALA A 391 -13.42 3.88 -4.77
C ALA A 391 -14.89 3.50 -4.55
N THR A 392 -15.37 2.44 -5.20
CA THR A 392 -16.74 1.92 -5.00
C THR A 392 -16.96 1.39 -3.58
N ALA A 393 -15.98 0.69 -3.02
CA ALA A 393 -16.05 0.18 -1.65
C ALA A 393 -16.08 1.33 -0.62
N LEU A 394 -15.26 2.37 -0.82
CA LEU A 394 -15.29 3.57 0.02
C LEU A 394 -16.64 4.30 -0.06
N ALA A 395 -17.23 4.41 -1.26
CA ALA A 395 -18.55 5.00 -1.43
C ALA A 395 -19.64 4.23 -0.66
N ASN A 396 -19.63 2.89 -0.74
CA ASN A 396 -20.53 2.03 0.04
C ASN A 396 -20.38 2.24 1.56
N GLU A 397 -19.13 2.31 2.03
CA GLU A 397 -18.84 2.52 3.45
C GLU A 397 -19.26 3.91 3.94
N LEU A 398 -19.16 4.94 3.10
CA LEU A 398 -19.67 6.27 3.41
C LEU A 398 -21.20 6.30 3.50
N GLU A 399 -21.92 5.65 2.58
CA GLU A 399 -23.39 5.53 2.68
C GLU A 399 -23.80 4.75 3.93
N ALA A 400 -23.07 3.68 4.26
CA ALA A 400 -23.27 2.94 5.50
C ALA A 400 -23.03 3.80 6.75
N TYR A 401 -21.94 4.56 6.78
CA TYR A 401 -21.65 5.49 7.87
C TYR A 401 -22.73 6.57 8.00
N ALA A 402 -23.20 7.15 6.89
CA ALA A 402 -24.25 8.16 6.86
C ALA A 402 -25.58 7.68 7.47
N ARG A 403 -25.89 6.38 7.40
CA ARG A 403 -27.05 5.75 8.05
C ARG A 403 -26.90 5.59 9.57
N THR A 404 -25.71 5.75 10.14
CA THR A 404 -25.47 5.62 11.59
C THR A 404 -25.88 6.88 12.37
N ALA A 405 -25.98 6.78 13.70
CA ALA A 405 -26.20 7.96 14.54
C ALA A 405 -25.02 8.94 14.48
N ALA A 406 -23.78 8.43 14.41
CA ALA A 406 -22.58 9.25 14.23
C ALA A 406 -22.59 9.98 12.88
N GLY A 407 -22.96 9.29 11.79
CA GLY A 407 -23.10 9.90 10.46
C GLY A 407 -24.16 10.99 10.42
N ARG A 408 -25.34 10.77 11.00
CA ARG A 408 -26.38 11.82 11.13
C ARG A 408 -25.89 13.02 11.93
N ALA A 409 -25.16 12.80 13.03
CA ALA A 409 -24.58 13.89 13.80
C ALA A 409 -23.50 14.65 13.02
N ALA A 410 -22.67 13.94 12.25
CA ALA A 410 -21.66 14.54 11.39
C ALA A 410 -22.27 15.39 10.27
N GLU A 411 -23.38 14.93 9.69
CA GLU A 411 -24.15 15.68 8.68
C GLU A 411 -24.71 16.98 9.23
N THR A 412 -25.38 16.94 10.39
CA THR A 412 -25.91 18.15 11.06
C THR A 412 -24.82 19.18 11.36
N ASN A 413 -23.59 18.73 11.59
CA ASN A 413 -22.44 19.59 11.84
C ASN A 413 -21.66 19.98 10.56
N HIS A 414 -22.17 19.67 9.36
CA HIS A 414 -21.48 19.89 8.07
C HIS A 414 -20.08 19.26 7.98
N ARG A 415 -19.88 18.12 8.65
CA ARG A 415 -18.62 17.37 8.69
C ARG A 415 -18.67 16.06 7.91
N LEU A 416 -19.87 15.59 7.54
CA LEU A 416 -20.05 14.44 6.66
C LEU A 416 -19.91 14.88 5.20
N VAL A 417 -19.21 14.08 4.41
CA VAL A 417 -19.11 14.24 2.96
C VAL A 417 -19.91 13.14 2.27
N SER A 418 -20.56 13.46 1.16
CA SER A 418 -21.28 12.49 0.33
C SER A 418 -20.37 11.36 -0.15
N SER A 419 -20.92 10.15 -0.30
CA SER A 419 -20.24 9.00 -0.91
C SER A 419 -19.77 9.26 -2.35
N MET A 420 -20.36 10.25 -3.04
CA MET A 420 -19.89 10.72 -4.35
C MET A 420 -18.45 11.26 -4.32
N PHE A 421 -17.97 11.71 -3.16
CA PHE A 421 -16.61 12.24 -3.01
C PHE A 421 -15.52 11.21 -3.32
N ALA A 422 -15.76 9.91 -3.07
CA ALA A 422 -14.81 8.86 -3.44
C ALA A 422 -14.53 8.84 -4.95
N TYR A 423 -15.58 8.96 -5.78
CA TYR A 423 -15.46 9.05 -7.23
C TYR A 423 -14.93 10.40 -7.69
N ALA A 424 -15.34 11.48 -7.04
CA ALA A 424 -14.82 12.81 -7.34
C ALA A 424 -13.31 12.91 -7.11
N LEU A 425 -12.82 12.34 -6.01
CA LEU A 425 -11.38 12.27 -5.72
C LEU A 425 -10.62 11.42 -6.74
N TYR A 426 -11.22 10.31 -7.19
CA TYR A 426 -10.67 9.51 -8.28
C TYR A 426 -10.47 10.36 -9.54
N ASP A 427 -11.48 11.16 -9.92
CA ASP A 427 -11.45 11.99 -11.12
C ASP A 427 -10.51 13.20 -11.01
N ILE A 428 -10.36 13.77 -9.79
CA ILE A 428 -9.34 14.79 -9.51
C ILE A 428 -7.93 14.21 -9.73
N VAL A 429 -7.66 13.03 -9.20
CA VAL A 429 -6.36 12.35 -9.36
C VAL A 429 -6.07 12.02 -10.82
N THR A 430 -7.10 11.75 -11.63
CA THR A 430 -6.95 11.49 -13.08
C THR A 430 -7.15 12.74 -13.95
N HIS A 431 -7.18 13.92 -13.33
CA HIS A 431 -7.29 15.24 -13.97
C HIS A 431 -8.52 15.39 -14.88
N PHE A 432 -9.59 14.64 -14.63
CA PHE A 432 -10.80 14.60 -15.45
C PHE A 432 -10.54 14.21 -16.92
N ASP A 433 -9.44 13.51 -17.20
CA ASP A 433 -9.04 13.09 -18.54
C ASP A 433 -9.75 11.81 -19.01
N ILE A 434 -10.38 11.07 -18.07
CA ILE A 434 -11.17 9.88 -18.42
C ILE A 434 -12.58 10.32 -18.85
N SER A 435 -13.08 9.73 -19.94
CA SER A 435 -14.43 10.00 -20.44
C SER A 435 -15.52 9.49 -19.49
N ASP A 436 -16.71 10.10 -19.52
CA ASP A 436 -17.87 9.64 -18.74
C ASP A 436 -18.20 8.18 -19.01
N ALA A 437 -18.17 7.75 -20.28
CA ALA A 437 -18.48 6.38 -20.66
C ALA A 437 -17.47 5.40 -20.03
N GLU A 438 -16.18 5.71 -20.11
CA GLU A 438 -15.13 4.87 -19.53
C GLU A 438 -15.20 4.84 -18.00
N LEU A 439 -15.41 5.98 -17.33
CA LEU A 439 -15.59 6.04 -15.88
C LEU A 439 -16.81 5.24 -15.44
N ARG A 440 -17.94 5.35 -16.15
CA ARG A 440 -19.15 4.56 -15.86
C ARG A 440 -18.83 3.08 -15.92
N THR A 441 -18.18 2.62 -17.00
CA THR A 441 -17.77 1.22 -17.13
C THR A 441 -16.85 0.79 -15.99
N ARG A 442 -15.82 1.59 -15.67
CA ARG A 442 -14.88 1.32 -14.58
C ARG A 442 -15.60 1.18 -13.24
N PHE A 443 -16.43 2.15 -12.87
CA PHE A 443 -17.13 2.13 -11.58
C PHE A 443 -18.22 1.05 -11.52
N SER A 444 -18.99 0.83 -12.60
CA SER A 444 -20.03 -0.20 -12.62
C SER A 444 -19.46 -1.63 -12.56
N SER A 445 -18.33 -1.87 -13.22
CA SER A 445 -17.62 -3.17 -13.18
C SER A 445 -16.87 -3.39 -11.87
N SER A 446 -16.76 -2.35 -11.05
CA SER A 446 -16.08 -2.35 -9.75
C SER A 446 -17.04 -2.59 -8.58
N VAL A 447 -18.31 -2.91 -8.85
CA VAL A 447 -19.30 -3.22 -7.82
C VAL A 447 -19.10 -4.64 -7.32
N VAL A 448 -18.69 -4.73 -6.05
CA VAL A 448 -18.31 -5.97 -5.36
C VAL A 448 -19.33 -6.39 -4.29
N THR A 449 -20.27 -5.50 -3.98
CA THR A 449 -21.36 -5.72 -3.04
C THR A 449 -22.64 -6.12 -3.78
N ALA A 450 -23.56 -6.79 -3.07
CA ALA A 450 -24.85 -7.20 -3.64
C ALA A 450 -25.70 -6.02 -4.13
N ALA A 451 -25.53 -4.83 -3.54
CA ALA A 451 -26.12 -3.58 -4.01
C ALA A 451 -25.00 -2.56 -4.30
N PRO A 452 -24.98 -1.93 -5.48
CA PRO A 452 -24.09 -0.82 -5.77
C PRO A 452 -24.43 0.40 -4.90
N PRO A 453 -23.44 1.25 -4.55
CA PRO A 453 -23.72 2.51 -3.87
C PRO A 453 -24.52 3.43 -4.78
N GLN A 454 -25.43 4.23 -4.22
CA GLN A 454 -26.19 5.22 -4.98
C GLN A 454 -25.26 6.23 -5.66
N ALA A 455 -24.12 6.53 -5.06
CA ALA A 455 -23.12 7.41 -5.63
C ALA A 455 -22.64 7.01 -7.03
N VAL A 456 -22.65 5.71 -7.39
CA VAL A 456 -22.14 5.24 -8.68
C VAL A 456 -22.93 5.83 -9.86
N THR A 457 -24.22 6.10 -9.67
CA THR A 457 -25.08 6.72 -10.68
C THR A 457 -25.17 8.23 -10.49
N GLN A 458 -25.29 8.69 -9.24
CA GLN A 458 -25.48 10.09 -8.90
C GLN A 458 -24.27 10.96 -9.23
N TYR A 459 -23.04 10.46 -9.08
CA TYR A 459 -21.84 11.27 -9.30
C TYR A 459 -21.80 11.97 -10.67
N PHE A 460 -22.28 11.31 -11.72
CA PHE A 460 -22.24 11.85 -13.07
C PHE A 460 -23.19 13.03 -13.32
N THR A 461 -24.23 13.22 -12.50
CA THR A 461 -25.06 14.45 -12.56
C THR A 461 -24.32 15.65 -11.96
N HIS A 462 -23.29 15.40 -11.15
CA HIS A 462 -22.48 16.40 -10.46
C HIS A 462 -21.09 16.61 -11.08
N ARG A 463 -20.60 15.69 -11.92
CA ARG A 463 -19.24 15.69 -12.47
C ARG A 463 -18.84 17.03 -13.10
N ALA A 464 -19.74 17.67 -13.87
CA ALA A 464 -19.46 18.96 -14.49
C ALA A 464 -19.22 20.08 -13.46
N ALA A 465 -20.02 20.13 -12.39
CA ALA A 465 -19.82 21.10 -11.30
C ALA A 465 -18.52 20.82 -10.54
N VAL A 466 -18.23 19.54 -10.27
CA VAL A 466 -16.98 19.11 -9.64
C VAL A 466 -15.77 19.53 -10.48
N LYS A 467 -15.81 19.30 -11.80
CA LYS A 467 -14.75 19.71 -12.73
C LYS A 467 -14.54 21.23 -12.73
N ALA A 468 -15.63 22.01 -12.73
CA ALA A 468 -15.57 23.47 -12.68
C ALA A 468 -14.94 24.01 -11.38
N LEU A 469 -15.11 23.31 -10.26
CA LEU A 469 -14.48 23.64 -8.97
C LEU A 469 -13.00 23.25 -8.93
N ALA A 470 -12.65 22.07 -9.43
CA ALA A 470 -11.29 21.52 -9.31
C ALA A 470 -10.31 22.10 -10.34
N CYS A 471 -10.70 22.18 -11.62
CA CYS A 471 -9.78 22.54 -12.71
C CYS A 471 -9.02 23.86 -12.52
N PRO A 472 -9.62 24.96 -12.01
CA PRO A 472 -8.88 26.20 -11.74
C PRO A 472 -7.63 26.01 -10.86
N HIS A 473 -7.58 24.93 -10.08
CA HIS A 473 -6.48 24.57 -9.18
C HIS A 473 -5.61 23.42 -9.71
N LEU A 474 -5.96 22.80 -10.84
CA LEU A 474 -5.21 21.72 -11.48
C LEU A 474 -4.60 22.19 -12.82
N GLY A 475 -3.95 23.35 -12.82
CA GLY A 475 -3.25 23.86 -14.00
C GLY A 475 -4.10 24.69 -14.97
N GLY A 476 -5.40 24.87 -14.76
CA GLY A 476 -6.23 25.81 -15.53
C GLY A 476 -7.62 25.28 -15.90
N PRO A 477 -8.44 25.99 -16.69
CA PRO A 477 -9.87 25.70 -16.87
C PRO A 477 -10.19 24.29 -17.41
N ASN A 478 -9.22 23.62 -18.04
CA ASN A 478 -9.37 22.25 -18.56
C ASN A 478 -8.60 21.18 -17.77
N CYS A 479 -8.06 21.49 -16.58
CA CYS A 479 -7.26 20.59 -15.75
C CYS A 479 -5.91 20.13 -16.37
N VAL A 480 -5.46 20.75 -17.47
CA VAL A 480 -4.25 20.34 -18.24
C VAL A 480 -3.37 21.53 -18.68
N GLY A 481 -3.53 22.69 -18.06
CA GLY A 481 -2.77 23.90 -18.43
C GLY A 481 -1.42 24.03 -17.70
N THR A 482 -0.69 25.11 -18.00
CA THR A 482 0.61 25.43 -17.38
C THR A 482 0.50 26.29 -16.12
N GLY A 483 -0.73 26.51 -15.61
CA GLY A 483 -0.96 27.28 -14.38
C GLY A 483 -0.38 26.60 -13.15
N ALA A 484 -0.32 27.31 -12.02
CA ALA A 484 0.09 26.70 -10.76
C ALA A 484 -0.90 25.61 -10.34
N ILE A 485 -0.38 24.49 -9.83
CA ILE A 485 -1.18 23.42 -9.24
C ILE A 485 -1.31 23.64 -7.74
N ASP A 486 -2.54 23.58 -7.24
CA ASP A 486 -2.89 23.51 -5.82
C ASP A 486 -3.86 22.35 -5.61
N PHE A 487 -3.31 21.14 -5.56
CA PHE A 487 -4.09 19.92 -5.49
C PHE A 487 -4.94 19.85 -4.21
N ALA A 488 -4.39 20.29 -3.08
CA ALA A 488 -5.10 20.30 -1.80
C ALA A 488 -6.32 21.23 -1.83
N ARG A 489 -6.20 22.40 -2.47
CA ARG A 489 -7.32 23.29 -2.68
C ARG A 489 -8.36 22.70 -3.62
N ALA A 490 -7.96 22.08 -4.73
CA ALA A 490 -8.86 21.39 -5.65
C ALA A 490 -9.74 20.36 -4.90
N VAL A 491 -9.12 19.53 -4.05
CA VAL A 491 -9.83 18.54 -3.21
C VAL A 491 -10.75 19.21 -2.20
N THR A 492 -10.31 20.29 -1.55
CA THR A 492 -11.08 20.99 -0.52
C THR A 492 -12.34 21.64 -1.08
N GLU A 493 -12.26 22.29 -2.24
CA GLU A 493 -13.43 22.90 -2.92
C GLU A 493 -14.47 21.83 -3.28
N VAL A 494 -14.02 20.69 -3.83
CA VAL A 494 -14.89 19.56 -4.16
C VAL A 494 -15.48 18.91 -2.91
N ARG A 495 -14.70 18.76 -1.83
CA ARG A 495 -15.19 18.28 -0.54
C ARG A 495 -16.32 19.19 -0.04
N ASN A 496 -16.11 20.50 -0.01
CA ASN A 496 -17.10 21.46 0.46
C ASN A 496 -18.40 21.37 -0.35
N TYR A 497 -18.30 21.21 -1.67
CA TYR A 497 -19.45 20.94 -2.52
C TYR A 497 -20.25 19.69 -2.08
N PHE A 498 -19.58 18.64 -1.60
CA PHE A 498 -20.23 17.42 -1.14
C PHE A 498 -20.60 17.37 0.35
N THR A 499 -20.41 18.47 1.11
CA THR A 499 -20.90 18.59 2.51
C THR A 499 -22.34 19.12 2.63
N ASP A 500 -22.95 19.50 1.51
CA ASP A 500 -24.35 19.91 1.46
C ASP A 500 -25.27 18.72 1.76
N SER A 501 -26.13 18.84 2.77
CA SER A 501 -27.04 17.79 3.22
C SER A 501 -27.94 17.26 2.10
N SER A 502 -28.29 18.09 1.10
CA SER A 502 -29.08 17.66 -0.06
C SER A 502 -28.36 16.65 -0.97
N ARG A 503 -27.04 16.53 -0.82
CA ARG A 503 -26.18 15.64 -1.62
C ARG A 503 -25.69 14.42 -0.83
N ILE A 504 -26.05 14.29 0.46
CA ILE A 504 -25.67 13.15 1.28
C ILE A 504 -26.54 11.94 0.91
N LEU A 505 -25.89 10.89 0.43
CA LEU A 505 -26.53 9.63 0.05
C LEU A 505 -26.51 8.65 1.22
N ARG A 506 -27.56 7.83 1.32
CA ARG A 506 -27.78 6.90 2.44
C ARG A 506 -28.45 5.63 1.98
#